data_AF-A0A8T4UNR1-F1
#
_entry.id   AF-A0A8T4UNR1-F1
#
_cell.length_a   1.000
_cell.length_b   1.000
_cell.length_c   1.000
_cell.angle_alpha   90.00
_cell.angle_beta   90.00
_cell.angle_gamma   90.00
#
_symmetry.space_group_name_H-M   'P 1'
#
loop_
_entity.id
_entity.type
_entity.pdbx_description
1 polymer ?
#
loop_
_entity_poly.entity_id
_entity_poly.type
_entity_poly.pdbx_seq_one_letter_code
_entity_poly.pdbx_strand_id
1 'polypeptide(L)'
;MALLEILAGAFALFAMSRVFLRAKERKISIAETAFWVLVWVGMLVILLVPEASSFIAKPLGIGRGLDLAFSAGLVVLFYLLFRLYVKVDAMERDITSLVRQEALRGMKK
;
A
#
# COMPACT_ATOMS: atom_id res chain seq x y z
N MET A 1 2.59 8.38 24.45
CA MET A 1 1.22 7.90 24.14
C MET A 1 0.58 8.83 23.11
N ALA A 2 0.17 10.06 23.47
CA ALA A 2 -0.56 10.97 22.56
C ALA A 2 0.18 11.39 21.27
N LEU A 3 1.52 11.55 21.30
CA LEU A 3 2.26 12.00 20.11
C LEU A 3 2.20 11.01 18.94
N LEU A 4 2.28 9.70 19.23
CA LEU A 4 2.24 8.66 18.19
C LEU A 4 0.85 8.58 17.55
N GLU A 5 -0.21 8.71 18.36
CA GLU A 5 -1.60 8.71 17.88
C GLU A 5 -1.89 9.93 17.01
N ILE A 6 -1.41 11.12 17.42
CA ILE A 6 -1.55 12.36 16.63
C ILE A 6 -0.80 12.24 15.31
N LEU A 7 0.44 11.75 15.32
CA LEU A 7 1.23 11.56 14.09
C LEU A 7 0.60 10.50 13.17
N ALA A 8 0.13 9.39 13.72
CA ALA A 8 -0.54 8.35 12.95
C ALA A 8 -1.87 8.83 12.36
N GLY A 9 -2.66 9.59 13.12
CA GLY A 9 -3.90 10.20 12.64
C GLY A 9 -3.65 11.24 11.54
N ALA A 10 -2.65 12.11 11.71
CA ALA A 10 -2.25 13.07 10.68
C ALA A 10 -1.77 12.36 9.41
N PHE A 11 -1.00 11.28 9.55
CA PHE A 11 -0.53 10.47 8.43
C PHE A 11 -1.69 9.75 7.73
N ALA A 12 -2.65 9.20 8.46
CA ALA A 12 -3.83 8.57 7.89
C ALA A 12 -4.67 9.56 7.08
N LEU A 13 -4.91 10.77 7.60
CA LEU A 13 -5.61 11.84 6.88
C LEU A 13 -4.84 12.27 5.62
N PHE A 14 -3.53 12.46 5.73
CA PHE A 14 -2.67 12.77 4.60
C PHE A 14 -2.76 11.67 3.53
N ALA A 15 -2.66 10.40 3.93
CA ALA A 15 -2.67 9.30 2.99
C ALA A 15 -4.05 9.10 2.34
N MET A 16 -5.14 9.30 3.08
CA MET A 16 -6.49 9.29 2.54
C MET A 16 -6.67 10.40 1.51
N SER A 17 -6.16 11.60 1.77
CA SER A 17 -6.16 12.70 0.78
C SER A 17 -5.43 12.32 -0.52
N ARG A 18 -4.30 11.59 -0.42
CA ARG A 18 -3.53 11.13 -1.58
C ARG A 18 -4.27 10.08 -2.39
N VAL A 19 -5.01 9.18 -1.73
CA VAL A 19 -5.89 8.21 -2.41
C VAL A 19 -6.98 8.95 -3.18
N PHE A 20 -7.65 9.94 -2.56
CA PHE A 20 -8.68 10.74 -3.23
C PHE A 20 -8.14 11.55 -4.42
N LEU A 21 -6.96 12.18 -4.31
CA LEU A 21 -6.33 12.88 -5.43
C LEU A 21 -6.03 11.91 -6.59
N ARG A 22 -5.45 10.74 -6.30
CA ARG A 22 -5.12 9.75 -7.34
C ARG A 22 -6.35 9.10 -7.97
N ALA A 23 -7.42 8.91 -7.22
CA ALA A 23 -8.72 8.44 -7.73
C ALA A 23 -9.36 9.48 -8.67
N LYS A 24 -9.31 10.77 -8.30
CA LYS A 24 -9.82 11.87 -9.13
C LYS A 24 -9.07 11.99 -10.46
N GLU A 25 -7.77 11.73 -10.46
CA GLU A 25 -6.92 11.71 -11.66
C GLU A 25 -7.12 10.45 -12.54
N ARG A 26 -8.01 9.51 -12.16
CA ARG A 26 -8.22 8.20 -12.82
C ARG A 26 -6.94 7.37 -13.00
N LYS A 27 -5.90 7.66 -12.21
CA LYS A 27 -4.59 6.98 -12.29
C LYS A 27 -4.54 5.65 -11.54
N ILE A 28 -5.58 5.35 -10.76
CA ILE A 28 -5.73 4.10 -10.01
C ILE A 28 -7.06 3.46 -10.38
N SER A 29 -7.06 2.13 -10.45
CA SER A 29 -8.30 1.38 -10.71
C SER A 29 -9.28 1.48 -9.52
N ILE A 30 -10.55 1.19 -9.76
CA ILE A 30 -11.58 1.13 -8.70
C ILE A 30 -11.18 0.09 -7.62
N ALA A 31 -10.60 -1.04 -8.03
CA ALA A 31 -10.09 -2.06 -7.11
C ALA A 31 -8.94 -1.53 -6.23
N GLU A 32 -8.03 -0.74 -6.80
CA GLU A 32 -6.92 -0.14 -6.04
C GLU A 32 -7.42 0.94 -5.07
N THR A 33 -8.40 1.74 -5.48
CA THR A 33 -9.04 2.72 -4.59
C THR A 33 -9.70 2.02 -3.40
N ALA A 34 -10.49 0.97 -3.65
CA ALA A 34 -11.16 0.19 -2.61
C ALA A 34 -10.16 -0.48 -1.66
N PHE A 35 -9.08 -1.06 -2.20
CA PHE A 35 -7.99 -1.65 -1.40
C PHE A 35 -7.36 -0.62 -0.45
N TRP A 36 -6.98 0.56 -0.97
CA TRP A 36 -6.36 1.59 -0.15
C TRP A 36 -7.31 2.17 0.89
N VAL A 37 -8.59 2.38 0.56
CA VAL A 37 -9.60 2.82 1.53
C VAL A 37 -9.73 1.80 2.66
N LEU A 38 -9.79 0.51 2.35
CA LEU A 38 -9.88 -0.56 3.35
C LEU A 38 -8.66 -0.59 4.28
N VAL A 39 -7.45 -0.41 3.74
CA VAL A 39 -6.21 -0.33 4.53
C VAL A 39 -6.24 0.85 5.51
N TRP A 40 -6.60 2.05 5.06
CA TRP A 40 -6.63 3.24 5.93
C TRP A 40 -7.73 3.19 6.98
N VAL A 41 -8.91 2.66 6.61
CA VAL A 41 -10.01 2.44 7.56
C VAL A 41 -9.60 1.40 8.61
N GLY A 42 -8.98 0.29 8.21
CA GLY A 42 -8.47 -0.71 9.15
C GLY A 42 -7.43 -0.14 10.11
N MET A 43 -6.53 0.71 9.62
CA MET A 43 -5.54 1.40 10.47
C MET A 43 -6.19 2.34 11.49
N LEU A 44 -7.21 3.12 11.09
CA LEU A 44 -7.95 4.00 12.00
C LEU A 44 -8.70 3.21 13.09
N VAL A 45 -9.30 2.07 12.76
CA VAL A 45 -9.98 1.20 13.74
C VAL A 45 -9.00 0.68 14.79
N ILE A 46 -7.81 0.24 14.37
CA ILE A 46 -6.75 -0.23 15.28
C ILE A 46 -6.24 0.91 16.18
N LEU A 47 -6.13 2.13 15.63
CA LEU A 47 -5.69 3.32 16.37
C LEU A 47 -6.71 3.79 17.42
N LEU A 48 -8.02 3.77 17.10
CA LEU A 48 -9.07 4.32 17.97
C LEU A 48 -9.56 3.34 19.05
N VAL A 49 -9.34 2.04 18.88
CA VAL A 49 -9.82 1.02 19.83
C VAL A 49 -8.68 0.07 20.25
N PRO A 50 -7.85 0.47 21.24
CA PRO A 50 -6.81 -0.40 21.81
C PRO A 50 -7.37 -1.71 22.38
N GLU A 51 -8.63 -1.73 22.81
CA GLU A 51 -9.33 -2.92 23.34
C GLU A 51 -9.78 -3.89 22.23
N ALA A 52 -10.03 -3.45 21.00
CA ALA A 52 -10.28 -4.35 19.87
C ALA A 52 -9.00 -5.11 19.51
N SER A 53 -7.85 -4.44 19.68
CA SER A 53 -6.53 -5.06 19.53
C SER A 53 -6.32 -6.19 20.55
N SER A 54 -6.87 -6.08 21.78
CA SER A 54 -6.77 -7.13 22.81
C SER A 54 -7.76 -8.29 22.59
N PHE A 55 -8.93 -8.03 21.97
CA PHE A 55 -9.90 -9.08 21.60
C PHE A 55 -9.40 -9.99 20.47
N ILE A 56 -8.71 -9.40 19.47
CA ILE A 56 -8.08 -10.14 18.36
C ILE A 56 -6.75 -10.78 18.79
N ALA A 57 -6.04 -10.17 19.74
CA ALA A 57 -4.78 -10.68 20.27
C ALA A 57 -4.91 -11.99 21.08
N LYS A 58 -6.03 -12.18 21.79
CA LYS A 58 -6.25 -13.36 22.65
C LYS A 58 -6.17 -14.71 21.90
N PRO A 59 -6.84 -14.91 20.75
CA PRO A 59 -6.70 -16.16 20.00
C PRO A 59 -5.34 -16.29 19.26
N LEU A 60 -4.61 -15.20 19.06
CA LEU A 60 -3.32 -15.18 18.34
C LEU A 60 -2.09 -15.24 19.27
N GLY A 61 -2.26 -15.22 20.59
CA GLY A 61 -1.18 -15.42 21.57
C GLY A 61 -0.19 -14.26 21.70
N ILE A 62 -0.51 -13.07 21.18
CA ILE A 62 0.41 -11.91 21.14
C ILE A 62 -0.05 -10.87 22.16
N GLY A 63 0.74 -10.62 23.21
CA GLY A 63 0.34 -9.82 24.37
C GLY A 63 0.08 -8.32 24.13
N ARG A 64 0.33 -7.79 22.91
CA ARG A 64 0.12 -6.39 22.54
C ARG A 64 -0.44 -6.30 21.12
N GLY A 65 -1.61 -5.68 20.95
CA GLY A 65 -2.22 -5.55 19.62
C GLY A 65 -1.47 -4.62 18.64
N LEU A 66 -0.54 -3.80 19.14
CA LEU A 66 0.40 -3.03 18.31
C LEU A 66 1.33 -3.96 17.52
N ASP A 67 1.78 -5.07 18.12
CA ASP A 67 2.73 -5.99 17.48
C ASP A 67 2.07 -6.78 16.34
N LEU A 68 0.78 -7.10 16.49
CA LEU A 68 -0.05 -7.69 15.44
C LEU A 68 -0.26 -6.75 14.25
N ALA A 69 -0.58 -5.49 14.52
CA ALA A 69 -0.76 -4.48 13.47
C ALA A 69 0.55 -4.24 12.71
N PHE A 70 1.69 -4.20 13.42
CA PHE A 70 3.01 -4.06 12.82
C PHE A 70 3.37 -5.24 11.93
N SER A 71 3.18 -6.47 12.42
CA SER A 71 3.50 -7.68 11.67
C SER A 71 2.56 -7.87 10.46
N ALA A 72 1.26 -7.58 10.59
CA ALA A 72 0.33 -7.55 9.46
C ALA A 72 0.71 -6.46 8.43
N GLY A 73 1.04 -5.25 8.89
CA GLY A 73 1.51 -4.15 8.04
C GLY A 73 2.78 -4.51 7.28
N LEU A 74 3.70 -5.22 7.92
CA LEU A 74 4.93 -5.71 7.30
C LEU A 74 4.63 -6.69 6.16
N VAL A 75 3.74 -7.67 6.39
CA VAL A 75 3.32 -8.62 5.34
C VAL A 75 2.68 -7.89 4.15
N VAL A 76 1.78 -6.94 4.41
CA VAL A 76 1.16 -6.13 3.36
C VAL A 76 2.20 -5.31 2.59
N LEU A 77 3.16 -4.71 3.29
CA LEU A 77 4.24 -3.93 2.68
C LEU A 77 5.12 -4.81 1.79
N PHE A 78 5.50 -6.01 2.23
CA PHE A 78 6.23 -6.97 1.41
C PHE A 78 5.46 -7.36 0.15
N TYR A 79 4.16 -7.61 0.25
CA TYR A 79 3.32 -7.90 -0.92
C TYR A 79 3.28 -6.71 -1.90
N LEU A 80 3.14 -5.49 -1.40
CA LEU A 80 3.15 -4.28 -2.24
C LEU A 80 4.50 -4.07 -2.92
N LEU A 81 5.61 -4.31 -2.23
CA LEU A 81 6.95 -4.27 -2.81
C LEU A 81 7.12 -5.33 -3.90
N PHE A 82 6.64 -6.55 -3.68
CA PHE A 82 6.64 -7.60 -4.69
C PHE A 82 5.83 -7.19 -5.92
N ARG A 83 4.61 -6.65 -5.74
CA ARG A 83 3.78 -6.17 -6.85
C ARG A 83 4.46 -5.04 -7.62
N LEU A 84 5.15 -4.13 -6.92
CA LEU A 84 5.93 -3.06 -7.54
C LEU A 84 7.09 -3.62 -8.36
N TYR A 85 7.84 -4.57 -7.80
CA TYR A 85 8.94 -5.24 -8.50
C TYR A 85 8.48 -5.88 -9.81
N VAL A 86 7.38 -6.64 -9.79
CA VAL A 86 6.80 -7.25 -11.00
C VAL A 86 6.42 -6.19 -12.04
N LYS A 87 5.86 -5.05 -11.61
CA LYS A 87 5.50 -3.95 -12.52
C LYS A 87 6.73 -3.29 -13.15
N VAL A 88 7.82 -3.16 -12.38
CA VAL A 88 9.10 -2.63 -12.88
C VAL A 88 9.73 -3.59 -13.89
N ASP A 89 9.79 -4.90 -13.59
CA ASP A 89 10.31 -5.92 -14.52
C ASP A 89 9.55 -5.94 -15.86
N ALA A 90 8.22 -5.86 -15.81
CA ALA A 90 7.40 -5.75 -17.01
C ALA A 90 7.75 -4.49 -17.84
N MET A 91 7.94 -3.35 -17.16
CA MET A 91 8.28 -2.09 -17.81
C MET A 91 9.68 -2.13 -18.44
N GLU A 92 10.66 -2.79 -17.80
CA GLU A 92 12.00 -3.00 -18.38
C GLU A 92 11.95 -3.85 -19.67
N ARG A 93 11.11 -4.90 -19.69
CA ARG A 93 10.89 -5.72 -20.89
C ARG A 93 10.26 -4.92 -22.03
N ASP A 94 9.27 -4.09 -21.71
CA ASP A 94 8.60 -3.23 -22.69
C ASP A 94 9.59 -2.22 -23.29
N ILE A 95 10.41 -1.56 -22.46
CA ILE A 95 11.46 -0.64 -22.91
C ILE A 95 12.45 -1.38 -23.81
N THR A 96 12.89 -2.58 -23.41
CA THR A 96 13.83 -3.39 -24.21
C THR A 96 13.24 -3.74 -25.58
N SER A 97 11.96 -4.10 -25.64
CA SER A 97 11.25 -4.38 -26.88
C SER A 97 11.16 -3.15 -27.77
N LEU A 98 10.81 -1.99 -27.20
CA LEU A 98 10.70 -0.72 -27.91
C LEU A 98 12.04 -0.30 -28.52
N VAL A 99 13.13 -0.35 -27.75
CA VAL A 99 14.47 -0.01 -28.24
C VAL A 99 14.89 -0.94 -29.38
N ARG A 100 14.60 -2.25 -29.26
CA ARG A 100 14.89 -3.22 -30.33
C ARG A 100 14.12 -2.91 -31.61
N GLN A 101 12.83 -2.57 -31.50
CA GLN A 101 12.01 -2.22 -32.65
C GLN A 101 12.52 -0.95 -33.34
N GLU A 102 12.89 0.08 -32.58
CA GLU A 102 13.45 1.32 -33.12
C GLU A 102 14.80 1.09 -33.81
N ALA A 103 15.68 0.26 -33.24
CA ALA A 103 16.95 -0.12 -33.87
C ALA A 103 16.75 -0.85 -35.22
N LEU A 104 15.80 -1.80 -35.28
CA LEU A 104 15.47 -2.52 -36.51
C LEU A 104 14.84 -1.61 -37.58
N ARG A 105 14.03 -0.62 -37.17
CA ARG A 105 13.48 0.40 -38.09
C ARG A 105 14.58 1.29 -38.66
N GLY A 106 15.54 1.70 -37.83
CA GLY A 106 16.70 2.49 -38.25
C GLY A 106 17.56 1.80 -39.31
N MET A 107 17.70 0.48 -39.26
CA MET A 107 18.46 -0.29 -40.26
C MET A 107 17.74 -0.50 -41.60
N LYS A 108 16.43 -0.20 -41.70
CA LYS A 108 15.65 -0.30 -42.94
C LYS A 108 15.56 1.01 -43.72
N LYS A 109 16.17 2.09 -43.23
CA LYS A 109 16.38 3.36 -43.95
C LYS A 109 17.77 3.39 -44.57
#